data_AF-A0A699TXS2-F1
#
_entry.id   AF-A0A699TXS2-F1
#
_cell.length_a   1.000
_cell.length_b   1.000
_cell.length_c   1.000
_cell.angle_alpha   90.00
_cell.angle_beta   90.00
_cell.angle_gamma   90.00
#
_symmetry.space_group_name_H-M   'P 1'
#
loop_
_entity.id
_entity.type
_entity.pdbx_description
1 polymer ?
#
loop_
_entity_poly.entity_id
_entity_poly.type
_entity_poly.pdbx_seq_one_letter_code
_entity_poly.pdbx_strand_id
1 'polypeptide(L)'
;HEGIKRFILIGENVFNFHGSDDSYYEEWFEEVEDGWIAGVNFQDHVRREMSQYSLDHYINFGGELDDLPWRTYEPRRLAEKIETLLRHRLG
;
A
#
# COMPACT_ATOMS: atom_id res chain seq x y z
N HIS A 1 14.37 -1.82 -18.20
CA HIS A 1 14.18 -2.97 -17.31
C HIS A 1 12.69 -3.05 -16.98
N GLU A 2 12.00 -4.14 -17.32
CA GLU A 2 10.60 -4.30 -16.92
C GLU A 2 10.55 -4.93 -15.52
N GLY A 3 10.66 -4.08 -14.49
CA GLY A 3 10.59 -4.47 -13.09
C GLY A 3 9.17 -4.72 -12.59
N ILE A 4 9.03 -5.09 -11.31
CA ILE A 4 7.72 -5.20 -10.65
C ILE A 4 7.23 -3.79 -10.37
N LYS A 5 6.09 -3.40 -10.96
CA LYS A 5 5.46 -2.08 -10.77
C LYS A 5 4.25 -2.10 -9.81
N ARG A 6 3.86 -3.25 -9.25
CA ARG A 6 2.66 -3.38 -8.41
C ARG A 6 2.97 -4.16 -7.16
N PHE A 7 2.75 -3.53 -6.02
CA PHE A 7 3.09 -4.10 -4.71
C PHE A 7 1.87 -4.08 -3.79
N ILE A 8 1.66 -5.20 -3.11
CA ILE A 8 0.62 -5.36 -2.08
C ILE A 8 1.35 -5.67 -0.77
N LEU A 9 1.25 -4.77 0.20
CA LEU A 9 1.81 -4.93 1.53
C LEU A 9 0.68 -5.34 2.48
N ILE A 10 0.76 -6.55 3.05
CA ILE A 10 -0.21 -7.04 4.03
C ILE A 10 0.27 -6.69 5.44
N GLY A 11 -0.45 -5.78 6.10
CA GLY A 11 -0.06 -5.17 7.37
C GLY A 11 -0.72 -5.71 8.63
N GLU A 12 -1.60 -6.72 8.53
CA GLU A 12 -2.44 -7.17 9.65
C GLU A 12 -1.67 -7.63 10.90
N ASN A 13 -0.44 -8.13 10.71
CA ASN A 13 0.44 -8.59 11.77
C ASN A 13 1.63 -7.64 12.01
N VAL A 14 1.62 -6.45 11.41
CA VAL A 14 2.64 -5.42 11.65
C VAL A 14 2.23 -4.65 12.90
N PHE A 15 3.07 -4.75 13.95
CA PHE A 15 2.83 -4.09 15.24
C PHE A 15 3.64 -2.81 15.43
N ASN A 16 4.82 -2.73 14.82
CA ASN A 16 5.69 -1.56 14.92
C ASN A 16 6.14 -1.17 13.53
N PHE A 17 6.05 0.11 13.20
CA PHE A 17 6.54 0.65 11.94
C PHE A 17 7.71 1.60 12.20
N HIS A 18 8.78 1.43 11.43
CA HIS A 18 9.98 2.28 11.54
C HIS A 18 10.04 3.18 10.31
N GLY A 19 9.43 4.37 10.40
CA GLY A 19 9.38 5.35 9.33
C GLY A 19 10.57 6.30 9.25
N SER A 20 11.67 6.02 9.94
CA SER A 20 12.76 6.99 10.14
C SER A 20 13.61 7.30 8.91
N ASP A 21 13.21 6.86 7.72
CA ASP A 21 14.07 6.92 6.53
C ASP A 21 13.22 7.07 5.25
N ASP A 22 12.66 8.27 5.07
CA ASP A 22 11.79 8.65 3.96
C ASP A 22 12.45 8.41 2.58
N SER A 23 13.78 8.50 2.52
CA SER A 23 14.60 8.30 1.32
C SER A 23 14.37 6.94 0.64
N TYR A 24 14.12 5.88 1.41
CA TYR A 24 13.88 4.53 0.86
C TYR A 24 12.53 4.39 0.16
N TYR A 25 11.52 5.15 0.59
CA TYR A 25 10.18 5.08 0.01
C TYR A 25 10.05 5.96 -1.23
N GLU A 26 10.78 7.08 -1.25
CA GLU A 26 10.88 7.97 -2.41
C GLU A 26 11.53 7.26 -3.60
N GLU A 27 12.73 6.67 -3.42
CA GLU A 27 13.40 5.89 -4.48
C GLU A 27 12.52 4.74 -4.98
N TRP A 28 11.86 4.03 -4.05
CA TRP A 28 10.97 2.92 -4.42
C TRP A 28 9.74 3.39 -5.21
N PHE A 29 9.17 4.54 -4.87
CA PHE A 29 8.06 5.13 -5.60
C PHE A 29 8.49 5.61 -6.99
N GLU A 30 9.66 6.23 -7.11
CA GLU A 30 10.23 6.63 -8.40
C GLU A 30 10.43 5.42 -9.33
N GLU A 31 10.84 4.26 -8.80
CA GLU A 31 10.95 3.01 -9.58
C GLU A 31 9.60 2.43 -10.02
N VAL A 32 8.52 2.74 -9.31
CA VAL A 32 7.18 2.20 -9.55
C VAL A 32 6.47 2.91 -10.72
N GLU A 33 6.85 4.15 -11.07
CA GLU A 33 6.31 4.98 -12.18
C GLU A 33 4.77 4.86 -12.34
N ASP A 34 4.29 4.14 -13.38
CA ASP A 34 2.86 3.92 -13.71
C ASP A 34 2.16 2.88 -12.82
N GLY A 35 2.84 2.47 -11.76
CA GLY A 35 2.45 1.40 -10.87
C GLY A 35 1.72 1.88 -9.62
N TRP A 36 1.66 0.99 -8.62
CA TRP A 36 1.13 1.36 -7.31
C TRP A 36 1.67 0.46 -6.21
N ILE A 37 1.74 1.04 -5.01
CA ILE A 37 1.97 0.32 -3.77
C ILE A 37 0.69 0.46 -2.94
N ALA A 38 0.11 -0.66 -2.51
CA ALA A 38 -1.09 -0.70 -1.68
C ALA A 38 -0.78 -1.33 -0.32
N GLY A 39 -1.10 -0.61 0.76
CA GLY A 39 -1.12 -1.13 2.12
C GLY A 39 -2.48 -1.69 2.48
N VAL A 40 -2.54 -2.96 2.84
CA VAL A 40 -3.77 -3.71 3.12
C VAL A 40 -3.79 -4.14 4.58
N ASN A 41 -4.87 -3.82 5.27
CA ASN A 41 -5.18 -4.24 6.64
C ASN A 41 -4.11 -3.88 7.68
N PHE A 42 -3.39 -2.76 7.50
CA PHE A 42 -2.53 -2.23 8.56
C PHE A 42 -3.35 -1.83 9.77
N GLN A 43 -2.86 -2.07 10.99
CA GLN A 43 -3.56 -1.66 12.21
C GLN A 43 -3.64 -0.12 12.31
N ASP A 44 -4.70 0.39 12.96
CA ASP A 44 -4.95 1.83 13.07
C ASP A 44 -3.76 2.63 13.61
N HIS A 45 -3.02 2.11 14.59
CA HIS A 45 -1.85 2.79 15.13
C HIS A 45 -0.71 2.86 14.13
N VAL A 46 -0.49 1.79 13.36
CA VAL A 46 0.52 1.77 12.29
C VAL A 46 0.17 2.76 11.19
N ARG A 47 -1.11 2.84 10.77
CA ARG A 47 -1.53 3.82 9.75
C ARG A 47 -1.30 5.26 10.23
N ARG A 48 -1.56 5.54 11.50
CA ARG A 48 -1.27 6.86 12.09
C ARG A 48 0.22 7.19 12.07
N GLU A 49 1.08 6.22 12.41
CA GLU A 49 2.53 6.39 12.31
C GLU A 49 2.95 6.63 10.86
N MET A 50 2.47 5.82 9.91
CA MET A 50 2.75 5.98 8.48
C MET A 50 2.37 7.37 7.96
N SER A 51 1.21 7.91 8.33
CA SER A 51 0.80 9.27 7.98
C SER A 51 1.65 10.36 8.65
N GLN A 52 2.21 10.12 9.84
CA GLN A 52 3.14 11.07 10.46
C GLN A 52 4.46 11.18 9.70
N TYR A 53 4.87 10.09 9.03
CA TYR A 53 6.01 10.04 8.12
C TYR A 53 5.63 10.35 6.66
N SER A 54 4.43 10.87 6.41
CA SER A 54 3.94 11.25 5.07
C SER A 54 3.97 10.10 4.03
N LEU A 55 3.90 8.85 4.49
CA LEU A 55 3.97 7.68 3.60
C LEU A 55 2.71 7.47 2.77
N ASP A 56 1.63 8.18 3.07
CA ASP A 56 0.45 8.25 2.22
C ASP A 56 0.73 8.89 0.85
N HIS A 57 1.86 9.59 0.69
CA HIS A 57 2.35 10.04 -0.62
C HIS A 57 2.86 8.90 -1.50
N TYR A 58 3.36 7.81 -0.90
CA TYR A 58 4.04 6.73 -1.59
C TYR A 58 3.23 5.42 -1.58
N ILE A 59 2.48 5.18 -0.50
CA ILE A 59 1.73 3.95 -0.25
C ILE A 59 0.25 4.29 -0.11
N ASN A 60 -0.58 3.63 -0.92
CA ASN A 60 -2.02 3.78 -0.85
C ASN A 60 -2.59 2.88 0.25
N PHE A 61 -3.13 3.46 1.31
CA PHE A 61 -3.86 2.76 2.38
C PHE A 61 -5.12 3.55 2.77
N GLY A 62 -5.91 3.10 3.74
CA GLY A 62 -7.18 3.74 4.11
C GLY A 62 -8.40 3.08 3.49
N GLY A 63 -9.61 3.49 3.89
CA GLY A 63 -10.87 3.11 3.24
C GLY A 63 -11.09 1.59 3.16
N GLU A 64 -11.54 1.09 2.00
CA GLU A 64 -11.70 -0.38 1.79
C GLU A 64 -10.41 -1.18 1.92
N LEU A 65 -9.22 -0.57 1.87
CA LEU A 65 -7.95 -1.28 2.07
C LEU A 65 -7.66 -1.57 3.54
N ASP A 66 -8.31 -0.87 4.48
CA ASP A 66 -8.09 -1.05 5.92
C ASP A 66 -8.74 -2.34 6.45
N ASP A 67 -9.78 -2.82 5.78
CA ASP A 67 -10.53 -4.03 6.13
C ASP A 67 -10.92 -4.82 4.87
N LEU A 68 -9.91 -5.16 4.07
CA LEU A 68 -10.07 -5.98 2.87
C LEU A 68 -9.96 -7.46 3.27
N PRO A 69 -10.96 -8.33 2.99
CA PRO A 69 -10.87 -9.76 3.26
C PRO A 69 -9.96 -10.48 2.25
N TRP A 70 -8.69 -10.08 2.17
CA TRP A 70 -7.75 -10.44 1.10
C TRP A 70 -7.55 -11.95 0.95
N ARG A 71 -7.62 -12.72 2.05
CA ARG A 71 -7.47 -14.19 2.06
C ARG A 71 -8.57 -14.92 1.29
N THR A 72 -9.69 -14.26 1.01
CA THR A 72 -10.80 -14.85 0.26
C THR A 72 -10.59 -14.80 -1.25
N TYR A 73 -9.55 -14.10 -1.72
CA TYR A 73 -9.26 -13.91 -3.14
C TYR A 73 -8.07 -14.76 -3.59
N GLU A 74 -8.17 -15.30 -4.79
CA GLU A 74 -6.99 -15.76 -5.54
C GLU A 74 -6.07 -14.57 -5.84
N PRO A 75 -4.72 -14.75 -5.88
CA PRO A 75 -3.76 -13.64 -6.02
C PRO A 75 -4.06 -12.68 -7.18
N ARG A 76 -4.46 -13.21 -8.35
CA ARG A 76 -4.82 -12.38 -9.52
C ARG A 76 -6.07 -11.52 -9.26
N ARG A 77 -7.08 -12.10 -8.60
CA ARG A 77 -8.33 -11.40 -8.26
C ARG A 77 -8.10 -10.34 -7.19
N LEU A 78 -7.20 -10.61 -6.25
CA LEU A 78 -6.80 -9.62 -5.25
C LEU A 78 -6.16 -8.39 -5.91
N ALA A 79 -5.21 -8.61 -6.83
CA ALA A 79 -4.58 -7.52 -7.58
C ALA A 79 -5.58 -6.69 -8.40
N GLU A 80 -6.51 -7.35 -9.09
CA GLU A 80 -7.59 -6.69 -9.85
C GLU A 80 -8.52 -5.85 -8.95
N LYS A 81 -8.91 -6.38 -7.78
CA LYS A 81 -9.75 -5.67 -6.80
C LYS A 81 -9.03 -4.45 -6.27
N ILE A 82 -7.76 -4.57 -5.87
CA ILE A 82 -6.97 -3.44 -5.37
C ILE A 82 -6.81 -2.37 -6.45
N GLU A 83 -6.46 -2.76 -7.68
CA GLU A 83 -6.34 -1.82 -8.80
C GLU A 83 -7.65 -1.04 -9.05
N THR A 84 -8.80 -1.71 -8.92
CA THR A 84 -10.11 -1.06 -9.01
C THR A 84 -10.31 -0.04 -7.88
N LEU A 85 -9.98 -0.40 -6.63
CA LEU A 85 -10.09 0.50 -5.48
C LEU A 85 -9.22 1.75 -5.63
N LEU A 86 -8.01 1.60 -6.16
CA LEU A 86 -7.09 2.73 -6.35
C LEU A 86 -7.56 3.67 -7.47
N ARG A 87 -8.05 3.11 -8.59
CA ARG A 87 -8.61 3.92 -9.69
C ARG A 87 -9.78 4.79 -9.26
N HIS A 88 -10.62 4.31 -8.33
CA HIS A 88 -11.75 5.08 -7.79
C HIS A 88 -11.33 6.25 -6.90
N ARG A 89 -10.08 6.32 -6.45
CA ARG A 89 -9.57 7.45 -5.63
C ARG A 89 -8.92 8.55 -6.45
N LEU A 90 -8.47 8.23 -7.65
CA LEU A 90 -7.81 9.15 -8.58
C LEU A 90 -8.80 9.81 -9.55
N GLY A 91 -10.07 9.42 -9.51
CA GLY A 91 -11.16 9.93 -10.35
C GLY A 91 -12.21 10.71 -9.59
#